data_AF-A0A5N5Q6R7-F1
#
_entry.id   AF-A0A5N5Q6R7-F1
#
_cell.length_a   1.000
_cell.length_b   1.000
_cell.length_c   1.000
_cell.angle_alpha   90.00
_cell.angle_beta   90.00
_cell.angle_gamma   90.00
#
_symmetry.space_group_name_H-M   'P 1'
#
loop_
_entity.id
_entity.type
_entity.pdbx_description
1 polymer ?
#
loop_
_entity_poly.entity_id
_entity_poly.type
_entity_poly.pdbx_seq_one_letter_code
_entity_poly.pdbx_strand_id
1 'polypeptide(L)'
;MKYLGSAVDGLYNYLERNNELANDFSGDQSSDQYYGKFCSIVQSSGTGKSRTMIELRTKGVIVLYMNIRGREEVDTFPTRDDLIANILTDFPKTLDLEEYEDECRALFTAIFRVLRSTFEEYLPLGGSQELIDHWNKNMCSLGSTEREAWFQKLSDQQRIARIEISKERAMRASKAKVDQVGTRRGILGAAFLAWIDFAIQKLGYDPRSHAPHLVIELDEAHTLSQRQMDLYRPADLLCRVISDYSQCDYPIWVLFASTTSRVADFSAPSAIYNSLRVSSGGQLLFPPYIHLDWDQHARIIDEVKPGEVSKLDYLARLGRPLWYSVMESRSSSPLDDLFRLACKKLCDAKFYAPVQKNQALAVWDARFCIDICPGHVDFNEQGLANDSLPIRAIPSACCS
;
A
#
# COMPACT_ATOMS: atom_id res chain seq x y z
N MET A 1 -12.76 -17.23 4.87
CA MET A 1 -13.01 -17.34 3.41
C MET A 1 -11.68 -17.54 2.70
N LYS A 2 -11.58 -18.53 1.81
CA LYS A 2 -10.39 -18.80 0.99
C LYS A 2 -10.19 -17.64 0.00
N TYR A 3 -8.96 -17.21 -0.23
CA TYR A 3 -8.65 -16.24 -1.29
C TYR A 3 -8.84 -16.88 -2.66
N LEU A 4 -9.41 -16.12 -3.60
CA LEU A 4 -9.60 -16.51 -5.00
C LEU A 4 -8.98 -15.44 -5.89
N GLY A 5 -8.53 -15.83 -7.08
CA GLY A 5 -7.87 -14.94 -8.04
C GLY A 5 -6.34 -15.05 -8.05
N SER A 6 -5.75 -14.38 -9.03
CA SER A 6 -4.31 -14.35 -9.30
C SER A 6 -3.68 -12.98 -9.00
N ALA A 7 -4.45 -12.02 -8.49
CA ALA A 7 -3.94 -10.69 -8.19
C ALA A 7 -2.74 -10.69 -7.22
N VAL A 8 -2.63 -11.67 -6.32
CA VAL A 8 -1.44 -11.84 -5.46
C VAL A 8 -0.20 -12.26 -6.25
N ASP A 9 -0.37 -13.11 -7.27
CA ASP A 9 0.72 -13.51 -8.17
C ASP A 9 1.17 -12.32 -8.99
N GLY A 10 0.21 -11.55 -9.52
CA GLY A 10 0.48 -10.31 -10.25
C GLY A 10 1.23 -9.28 -9.41
N LEU A 11 0.82 -9.07 -8.15
CA LEU A 11 1.48 -8.13 -7.25
C LEU A 11 2.90 -8.61 -6.90
N TYR A 12 3.10 -9.89 -6.62
CA TYR A 12 4.42 -10.46 -6.36
C TYR A 12 5.38 -10.24 -7.54
N ASN A 13 4.94 -10.62 -8.75
CA ASN A 13 5.73 -10.46 -9.98
C ASN A 13 6.03 -8.99 -10.29
N TYR A 14 5.07 -8.11 -10.03
CA TYR A 14 5.24 -6.67 -10.18
C TYR A 14 6.34 -6.13 -9.25
N LEU A 15 6.36 -6.54 -7.97
CA LEU A 15 7.38 -6.10 -7.01
C LEU A 15 8.77 -6.66 -7.35
N GLU A 16 8.83 -7.93 -7.76
CA GLU A 16 10.07 -8.56 -8.19
C GLU A 16 10.66 -7.85 -9.41
N ARG A 17 9.85 -7.66 -10.46
CA ARG A 17 10.29 -6.99 -11.69
C ARG A 17 10.72 -5.55 -11.43
N ASN A 18 10.00 -4.82 -10.59
CA ASN A 18 10.38 -3.45 -10.26
C ASN A 18 11.66 -3.38 -9.42
N ASN A 19 11.94 -4.39 -8.60
CA ASN A 19 13.19 -4.45 -7.86
C ASN A 19 14.37 -4.74 -8.80
N GLU A 20 14.18 -5.63 -9.78
CA GLU A 20 15.15 -5.85 -10.86
C GLU A 20 15.44 -4.55 -11.62
N LEU A 21 14.41 -3.84 -12.09
CA LEU A 21 14.56 -2.56 -12.77
C LEU A 21 15.30 -1.53 -11.91
N ALA A 22 14.93 -1.39 -10.63
CA ALA A 22 15.58 -0.46 -9.71
C ALA A 22 17.10 -0.68 -9.60
N ASN A 23 17.52 -1.94 -9.71
CA ASN A 23 18.92 -2.33 -9.61
C ASN A 23 19.66 -2.12 -10.92
N ASP A 24 19.02 -2.33 -12.07
CA ASP A 24 19.60 -2.06 -13.38
C ASP A 24 19.94 -0.57 -13.57
N PHE A 25 19.07 0.32 -13.07
CA PHE A 25 19.30 1.78 -13.10
C PHE A 25 20.24 2.29 -12.00
N SER A 26 20.76 1.42 -11.12
CA SER A 26 21.76 1.80 -10.11
C SER A 26 23.18 1.87 -10.67
N GLY A 27 23.38 1.40 -11.91
CA GLY A 27 24.61 1.54 -12.68
C GLY A 27 24.58 2.77 -13.59
N ASP A 28 25.53 3.68 -13.36
CA ASP A 28 25.83 4.89 -14.14
C ASP A 28 24.99 6.15 -13.81
N GLN A 29 25.63 7.32 -13.93
CA GLN A 29 25.13 8.65 -13.53
C GLN A 29 23.97 9.17 -14.41
N SER A 30 22.95 8.35 -14.62
CA SER A 30 21.77 8.69 -15.41
C SER A 30 20.68 9.31 -14.52
N SER A 31 19.85 10.14 -15.15
CA SER A 31 18.64 10.76 -14.57
C SER A 31 17.55 9.77 -14.15
N ASP A 32 17.74 8.48 -14.42
CA ASP A 32 16.66 7.49 -14.44
C ASP A 32 16.64 6.62 -13.17
N GLN A 33 17.15 7.15 -12.05
CA GLN A 33 17.10 6.47 -10.77
C GLN A 33 15.69 6.56 -10.15
N TYR A 34 15.18 5.44 -9.62
CA TYR A 34 13.92 5.47 -8.86
C TYR A 34 14.07 6.19 -7.52
N TYR A 35 13.06 7.00 -7.17
CA TYR A 35 13.07 7.82 -5.95
C TYR A 35 13.11 6.97 -4.68
N GLY A 36 12.35 5.88 -4.61
CA GLY A 36 12.37 4.95 -3.48
C GLY A 36 11.51 3.72 -3.74
N LYS A 37 11.74 2.63 -3.00
CA LYS A 37 11.01 1.36 -3.15
C LYS A 37 9.64 1.41 -2.49
N PHE A 38 8.76 2.21 -3.08
CA PHE A 38 7.35 2.27 -2.71
C PHE A 38 6.46 2.41 -3.94
N CYS A 39 5.22 1.97 -3.83
CA CYS A 39 4.21 2.16 -4.88
C CYS A 39 2.81 2.21 -4.28
N SER A 40 1.85 2.65 -5.10
CA SER A 40 0.44 2.68 -4.73
C SER A 40 -0.35 1.55 -5.39
N ILE A 41 -1.29 0.95 -4.66
CA ILE A 41 -2.33 0.09 -5.22
C ILE A 41 -3.59 0.94 -5.42
N VAL A 42 -3.94 1.17 -6.68
CA VAL A 42 -5.05 2.06 -7.07
C VAL A 42 -6.19 1.24 -7.63
N GLN A 43 -7.29 1.16 -6.88
CA GLN A 43 -8.53 0.58 -7.37
C GLN A 43 -9.72 0.99 -6.51
N SER A 44 -10.94 0.84 -7.02
CA SER A 44 -12.16 1.13 -6.28
C SER A 44 -12.32 0.31 -4.97
N SER A 45 -13.16 0.77 -4.05
CA SER A 45 -13.43 0.07 -2.79
C SER A 45 -14.05 -1.31 -3.04
N GLY A 46 -13.55 -2.34 -2.36
CA GLY A 46 -14.15 -3.69 -2.38
C GLY A 46 -13.60 -4.63 -3.47
N THR A 47 -12.60 -4.21 -4.23
CA THR A 47 -11.90 -5.05 -5.23
C THR A 47 -10.81 -5.95 -4.64
N GLY A 48 -10.69 -6.02 -3.31
CA GLY A 48 -9.72 -6.91 -2.66
C GLY A 48 -8.30 -6.36 -2.53
N LYS A 49 -8.08 -5.04 -2.55
CA LYS A 49 -6.77 -4.39 -2.27
C LYS A 49 -6.10 -4.93 -0.99
N SER A 50 -6.74 -4.67 0.16
CA SER A 50 -6.25 -5.08 1.48
C SER A 50 -6.05 -6.59 1.58
N ARG A 51 -6.91 -7.36 0.91
CA ARG A 51 -6.80 -8.81 0.89
C ARG A 51 -5.61 -9.28 0.06
N THR A 52 -5.38 -8.70 -1.12
CA THR A 52 -4.28 -9.05 -2.02
C THR A 52 -2.94 -8.75 -1.36
N MET A 53 -2.82 -7.59 -0.71
CA MET A 53 -1.70 -7.21 0.14
C MET A 53 -1.41 -8.27 1.22
N ILE A 54 -2.37 -8.56 2.09
CA ILE A 54 -2.22 -9.58 3.14
C ILE A 54 -1.85 -10.97 2.57
N GLU A 55 -2.40 -11.36 1.42
CA GLU A 55 -2.15 -12.67 0.83
C GLU A 55 -0.76 -12.82 0.19
N LEU A 56 0.03 -11.74 0.06
CA LEU A 56 1.47 -11.85 -0.27
C LEU A 56 2.21 -12.79 0.68
N ARG A 57 1.71 -12.96 1.92
CA ARG A 57 2.22 -13.94 2.88
C ARG A 57 2.29 -15.37 2.33
N THR A 58 1.43 -15.72 1.38
CA THR A 58 1.39 -17.06 0.74
C THR A 58 2.55 -17.28 -0.23
N LYS A 59 3.32 -16.22 -0.52
CA LYS A 59 4.51 -16.24 -1.38
C LYS A 59 5.82 -16.26 -0.59
N GLY A 60 5.76 -16.55 0.73
CA GLY A 60 6.94 -16.51 1.60
C GLY A 60 7.45 -15.10 1.90
N VAL A 61 6.64 -14.07 1.63
CA VAL A 61 6.97 -12.68 1.91
C VAL A 61 6.63 -12.36 3.38
N ILE A 62 7.52 -11.67 4.09
CA ILE A 62 7.20 -11.12 5.42
C ILE A 62 6.27 -9.93 5.21
N VAL A 63 5.01 -10.02 5.69
CA VAL A 63 4.02 -8.95 5.53
C VAL A 63 3.82 -8.21 6.84
N LEU A 64 3.99 -6.88 6.81
CA LEU A 64 3.60 -5.98 7.89
C LEU A 64 2.46 -5.09 7.42
N TYR A 65 1.23 -5.59 7.57
CA TYR A 65 0.02 -4.85 7.23
C TYR A 65 -0.37 -3.87 8.33
N MET A 66 -0.60 -2.59 7.99
CA MET A 66 -1.05 -1.52 8.90
C MET A 66 -2.19 -0.71 8.27
N ASN A 67 -3.31 -0.57 8.99
CA ASN A 67 -4.45 0.21 8.55
C ASN A 67 -4.51 1.56 9.28
N ILE A 68 -4.41 2.67 8.55
CA ILE A 68 -4.29 4.02 9.12
C ILE A 68 -5.52 4.90 8.84
N ARG A 69 -6.70 4.29 8.71
CA ARG A 69 -7.97 5.01 8.51
C ARG A 69 -8.32 5.97 9.63
N GLY A 70 -9.25 6.89 9.37
CA GLY A 70 -9.70 7.88 10.35
C GLY A 70 -10.38 7.26 11.58
N ARG A 71 -10.26 7.91 12.75
CA ARG A 71 -10.89 7.45 14.01
C ARG A 71 -12.41 7.36 13.94
N GLU A 72 -13.03 8.16 13.08
CA GLU A 72 -14.49 8.23 12.93
C GLU A 72 -15.06 7.02 12.16
N GLU A 73 -14.20 6.17 11.57
CA GLU A 73 -14.61 5.00 10.79
C GLU A 73 -14.80 3.73 11.64
N VAL A 74 -15.61 3.82 12.69
CA VAL A 74 -15.66 2.85 13.82
C VAL A 74 -16.23 1.45 13.47
N ASP A 75 -16.88 1.25 12.33
CA ASP A 75 -17.51 -0.03 11.93
C ASP A 75 -17.00 -0.52 10.56
N THR A 76 -15.70 -0.54 10.36
CA THR A 76 -15.11 -0.90 9.07
C THR A 76 -13.97 -1.90 9.23
N PHE A 77 -13.90 -2.85 8.31
CA PHE A 77 -12.84 -3.85 8.27
C PHE A 77 -11.85 -3.53 7.13
N PRO A 78 -10.53 -3.70 7.32
CA PRO A 78 -9.82 -4.04 8.57
C PRO A 78 -9.88 -2.97 9.67
N THR A 79 -9.74 -3.35 10.94
CA THR A 79 -9.71 -2.37 12.05
C THR A 79 -8.51 -1.44 11.95
N ARG A 80 -8.66 -0.20 12.42
CA ARG A 80 -7.58 0.79 12.51
C ARG A 80 -6.47 0.31 13.46
N ASP A 81 -5.21 0.44 13.06
CA ASP A 81 -4.05 0.26 13.95
C ASP A 81 -3.73 1.59 14.64
N ASP A 82 -4.36 1.82 15.79
CA ASP A 82 -4.35 3.13 16.46
C ASP A 82 -2.95 3.69 16.69
N LEU A 83 -2.00 2.87 17.13
CA LEU A 83 -0.63 3.34 17.35
C LEU A 83 -0.01 3.96 16.09
N ILE A 84 -0.08 3.23 14.98
CA ILE A 84 0.53 3.62 13.71
C ILE A 84 -0.20 4.83 13.13
N ALA A 85 -1.53 4.78 13.13
CA ALA A 85 -2.36 5.89 12.70
C ALA A 85 -2.07 7.14 13.54
N ASN A 86 -1.90 7.03 14.85
CA ASN A 86 -1.62 8.19 15.70
C ASN A 86 -0.26 8.82 15.38
N ILE A 87 0.74 8.02 15.07
CA ILE A 87 2.07 8.51 14.68
C ILE A 87 2.03 9.18 13.31
N LEU A 88 1.28 8.61 12.35
CA LEU A 88 1.32 9.08 10.97
C LEU A 88 0.27 10.15 10.63
N THR A 89 -0.92 10.10 11.24
CA THR A 89 -2.09 10.92 10.86
C THR A 89 -2.57 11.87 11.95
N ASP A 90 -2.50 11.49 13.23
CA ASP A 90 -3.08 12.28 14.34
C ASP A 90 -2.04 13.17 15.06
N PHE A 91 -0.97 13.52 14.35
CA PHE A 91 0.08 14.36 14.91
C PHE A 91 -0.40 15.79 15.18
N PRO A 92 0.07 16.46 16.26
CA PRO A 92 -0.36 17.82 16.54
C PRO A 92 -0.05 18.73 15.35
N LYS A 93 -1.07 19.49 14.92
CA LYS A 93 -1.00 20.35 13.73
C LYS A 93 0.11 21.40 13.78
N THR A 94 0.65 21.67 14.97
CA THR A 94 1.67 22.68 15.24
C THR A 94 3.11 22.21 15.02
N LEU A 95 3.35 20.91 14.75
CA LEU A 95 4.72 20.45 14.50
C LEU A 95 5.21 20.93 13.14
N ASP A 96 6.48 21.33 13.14
CA ASP A 96 7.15 21.71 11.91
C ASP A 96 7.47 20.47 11.04
N LEU A 97 7.95 20.75 9.83
CA LEU A 97 8.29 19.74 8.84
C LEU A 97 9.40 18.78 9.32
N GLU A 98 10.37 19.29 10.08
CA GLU A 98 11.50 18.48 10.54
C GLU A 98 11.08 17.52 11.64
N GLU A 99 10.24 17.96 12.56
CA GLU A 99 9.75 17.10 13.63
C GLU A 99 8.89 15.95 13.09
N TYR A 100 8.01 16.19 12.11
CA TYR A 100 7.25 15.11 11.48
C TYR A 100 8.15 14.12 10.73
N GLU A 101 9.19 14.61 10.05
CA GLU A 101 10.19 13.76 9.40
C GLU A 101 10.94 12.89 10.43
N ASP A 102 11.33 13.46 11.57
CA ASP A 102 11.97 12.74 12.68
C ASP A 102 11.06 11.64 13.25
N GLU A 103 9.76 11.85 13.33
CA GLU A 103 8.79 10.83 13.77
C GLU A 103 8.67 9.69 12.78
N CYS A 104 8.63 10.00 11.48
CA CYS A 104 8.67 8.99 10.43
C CYS A 104 9.96 8.17 10.51
N ARG A 105 11.11 8.83 10.70
CA ARG A 105 12.41 8.15 10.90
C ARG A 105 12.40 7.28 12.16
N ALA A 106 11.81 7.77 13.26
CA ALA A 106 11.70 7.03 14.51
C ALA A 106 10.83 5.78 14.35
N LEU A 107 9.70 5.89 13.65
CA LEU A 107 8.81 4.79 13.36
C LEU A 107 9.52 3.69 12.55
N PHE A 108 10.14 4.02 11.41
CA PHE A 108 10.83 3.00 10.60
C PHE A 108 12.05 2.41 11.32
N THR A 109 12.78 3.23 12.10
CA THR A 109 13.87 2.72 12.96
C THR A 109 13.34 1.67 13.93
N ALA A 110 12.21 1.95 14.58
CA ALA A 110 11.58 1.03 15.51
C ALA A 110 11.07 -0.23 14.81
N ILE A 111 10.45 -0.11 13.63
CA ILE A 111 9.99 -1.25 12.82
C ILE A 111 11.15 -2.21 12.58
N PHE A 112 12.29 -1.73 12.05
CA PHE A 112 13.42 -2.62 11.75
C PHE A 112 14.06 -3.24 13.00
N ARG A 113 14.16 -2.50 14.11
CA ARG A 113 14.67 -3.03 15.38
C ARG A 113 13.77 -4.12 15.95
N VAL A 114 12.46 -3.86 16.01
CA VAL A 114 11.49 -4.81 16.57
C VAL A 114 11.29 -6.01 15.65
N LEU A 115 11.32 -5.83 14.32
CA LEU A 115 11.35 -6.96 13.38
C LEU A 115 12.55 -7.86 13.67
N ARG A 116 13.75 -7.29 13.73
CA ARG A 116 14.98 -8.04 14.02
C ARG A 116 14.87 -8.80 15.35
N SER A 117 14.53 -8.12 16.45
CA SER A 117 14.45 -8.76 17.76
C SER A 117 13.37 -9.86 17.79
N THR A 118 12.24 -9.65 17.11
CA THR A 118 11.16 -10.64 17.03
C THR A 118 11.63 -11.90 16.31
N PHE A 119 12.32 -11.77 15.17
CA PHE A 119 12.84 -12.94 14.46
C PHE A 119 14.02 -13.59 15.20
N GLU A 120 14.82 -12.84 15.96
CA GLU A 120 15.82 -13.41 16.89
C GLU A 120 15.14 -14.28 17.96
N GLU A 121 14.02 -13.84 18.53
CA GLU A 121 13.18 -14.63 19.45
C GLU A 121 12.59 -15.87 18.77
N TYR A 122 12.33 -15.82 17.46
CA TYR A 122 11.75 -16.93 16.70
C TYR A 122 12.76 -17.98 16.23
N LEU A 123 14.08 -17.70 16.24
CA LEU A 123 15.11 -18.65 15.78
C LEU A 123 14.96 -20.10 16.31
N PRO A 124 14.55 -20.34 17.57
CA PRO A 124 14.36 -21.70 18.08
C PRO A 124 13.17 -22.47 17.43
N LEU A 125 12.27 -21.80 16.71
CA LEU A 125 11.07 -22.40 16.15
C LEU A 125 11.32 -23.26 14.91
N GLY A 126 12.39 -23.01 14.15
CA GLY A 126 12.67 -23.77 12.93
C GLY A 126 13.53 -23.05 11.91
N GLY A 127 13.44 -23.48 10.66
CA GLY A 127 14.08 -22.84 9.52
C GLY A 127 13.35 -21.56 9.09
N SER A 128 13.92 -20.87 8.09
CA SER A 128 13.44 -19.56 7.65
C SER A 128 11.96 -19.54 7.28
N GLN A 129 11.49 -20.58 6.58
CA GLN A 129 10.09 -20.67 6.16
C GLN A 129 9.16 -20.81 7.37
N GLU A 130 9.53 -21.62 8.37
CA GLU A 130 8.76 -21.75 9.60
C GLU A 130 8.69 -20.43 10.37
N LEU A 131 9.77 -19.65 10.38
CA LEU A 131 9.78 -18.32 11.04
C LEU A 131 8.84 -17.34 10.31
N ILE A 132 8.90 -17.32 8.99
CA ILE A 132 8.06 -16.46 8.13
C ILE A 132 6.59 -16.85 8.27
N ASP A 133 6.28 -18.14 8.23
CA ASP A 133 4.92 -18.65 8.41
C ASP A 133 4.39 -18.31 9.81
N HIS A 134 5.22 -18.43 10.84
CA HIS A 134 4.87 -18.04 12.20
C HIS A 134 4.60 -16.54 12.31
N TRP A 135 5.47 -15.69 11.76
CA TRP A 135 5.25 -14.25 11.66
C TRP A 135 3.93 -13.91 10.97
N ASN A 136 3.74 -14.43 9.76
CA ASN A 136 2.58 -14.13 8.92
C ASN A 136 1.27 -14.64 9.54
N LYS A 137 1.31 -15.77 10.25
CA LYS A 137 0.16 -16.27 11.00
C LYS A 137 -0.25 -15.30 12.10
N ASN A 138 0.71 -14.78 12.86
CA ASN A 138 0.44 -13.92 14.01
C ASN A 138 0.09 -12.49 13.58
N MET A 139 0.83 -11.94 12.62
CA MET A 139 0.72 -10.54 12.21
C MET A 139 -0.39 -10.29 11.19
N CYS A 140 -0.72 -11.23 10.30
CA CYS A 140 -1.86 -11.07 9.38
C CYS A 140 -3.20 -11.52 9.99
N SER A 141 -3.20 -12.07 11.22
CA SER A 141 -4.41 -12.27 12.00
C SER A 141 -4.79 -10.96 12.69
N LEU A 142 -5.59 -10.15 11.99
CA LEU A 142 -6.00 -8.83 12.45
C LEU A 142 -6.74 -8.91 13.80
N GLY A 143 -6.32 -8.08 14.77
CA GLY A 143 -6.85 -8.08 16.13
C GLY A 143 -6.35 -9.23 17.03
N SER A 144 -5.29 -9.94 16.63
CA SER A 144 -4.65 -10.94 17.50
C SER A 144 -3.90 -10.27 18.66
N THR A 145 -3.85 -10.95 19.81
CA THR A 145 -3.08 -10.51 20.99
C THR A 145 -1.59 -10.40 20.70
N GLU A 146 -1.06 -11.24 19.81
CA GLU A 146 0.32 -11.26 19.39
C GLU A 146 0.66 -10.01 18.57
N ARG A 147 -0.22 -9.62 17.65
CA ARG A 147 -0.10 -8.38 16.87
C ARG A 147 -0.18 -7.15 17.77
N GLU A 148 -1.11 -7.13 18.72
CA GLU A 148 -1.22 -6.05 19.70
C GLU A 148 0.05 -5.93 20.56
N ALA A 149 0.57 -7.04 21.07
CA ALA A 149 1.81 -7.07 21.83
C ALA A 149 3.02 -6.59 21.00
N TRP A 150 3.07 -6.97 19.71
CA TRP A 150 4.11 -6.50 18.80
C TRP A 150 4.04 -4.98 18.58
N PHE A 151 2.85 -4.43 18.37
CA PHE A 151 2.69 -2.97 18.26
C PHE A 151 3.03 -2.26 19.58
N GLN A 152 2.76 -2.87 20.73
CA GLN A 152 3.20 -2.29 22.00
C GLN A 152 4.73 -2.24 22.11
N LYS A 153 5.45 -3.32 21.73
CA LYS A 153 6.92 -3.32 21.62
C LYS A 153 7.40 -2.23 20.65
N LEU A 154 6.71 -2.06 19.51
CA LEU A 154 7.02 -1.01 18.54
C LEU A 154 6.88 0.39 19.15
N SER A 155 5.82 0.66 19.91
CA SER A 155 5.59 1.94 20.58
C SER A 155 6.75 2.30 21.52
N ASP A 156 7.17 1.34 22.34
CA ASP A 156 8.29 1.55 23.27
C ASP A 156 9.59 1.83 22.52
N GLN A 157 9.86 1.07 21.44
CA GLN A 157 11.05 1.24 20.63
C GLN A 157 11.03 2.54 19.81
N GLN A 158 9.86 3.01 19.39
CA GLN A 158 9.68 4.28 18.69
C GLN A 158 10.02 5.47 19.60
N ARG A 159 9.57 5.43 20.86
CA ARG A 159 9.92 6.46 21.84
C ARG A 159 11.42 6.56 22.08
N ILE A 160 12.12 5.42 22.11
CA ILE A 160 13.58 5.37 22.21
C ILE A 160 14.22 5.98 20.96
N ALA A 161 13.80 5.53 19.77
CA ALA A 161 14.34 6.02 18.49
C ALA A 161 14.14 7.53 18.32
N ARG A 162 12.99 8.07 18.75
CA ARG A 162 12.69 9.52 18.74
C ARG A 162 13.72 10.32 19.53
N ILE A 163 14.08 9.86 20.73
CA ILE A 163 15.08 10.53 21.57
C ILE A 163 16.46 10.46 20.90
N GLU A 164 16.83 9.32 20.32
CA GLU A 164 18.11 9.14 19.64
C GLU A 164 18.22 10.05 18.40
N ILE A 165 17.17 10.13 17.58
CA ILE A 165 17.13 10.97 16.37
C ILE A 165 17.23 12.46 16.74
N SER A 166 16.49 12.91 17.76
CA SER A 166 16.59 14.28 18.25
C SER A 166 18.01 14.63 18.72
N LYS A 167 18.70 13.70 19.39
CA LYS A 167 20.12 13.85 19.76
C LYS A 167 21.04 13.89 18.53
N GLU A 168 20.83 13.02 17.55
CA GLU A 168 21.58 13.01 16.29
C GLU A 168 21.48 14.35 15.57
N ARG A 169 20.26 14.91 15.51
CA ARG A 169 19.99 16.24 14.95
C ARG A 169 20.74 17.35 15.68
N ALA A 170 20.68 17.39 17.02
CA ALA A 170 21.41 18.37 17.82
C ALA A 170 22.94 18.29 17.64
N MET A 171 23.47 17.06 17.51
CA MET A 171 24.89 16.85 17.20
C MET A 171 25.28 17.31 15.80
N ARG A 172 24.41 17.15 14.80
CA ARG A 172 24.65 17.66 13.44
C ARG A 172 24.64 19.18 13.37
N ALA A 173 23.69 19.81 14.06
CA ALA A 173 23.60 21.27 14.14
C ALA A 173 24.85 21.91 14.78
N SER A 174 25.48 21.21 15.73
CA SER A 174 26.70 21.70 16.41
C SER A 174 28.01 21.39 15.64
N LYS A 175 28.02 20.38 14.76
CA LYS A 175 29.23 19.93 14.02
C LYS A 175 29.38 20.49 12.60
N ALA A 176 28.57 21.46 12.18
CA ALA A 176 28.57 22.05 10.82
C ALA A 176 29.86 22.79 10.38
N LYS A 177 31.03 22.54 11.02
CA LYS A 177 32.34 23.14 10.68
C LYS A 177 33.46 22.17 10.36
N VAL A 178 33.25 20.84 10.36
CA VAL A 178 34.32 19.90 9.99
C VAL A 178 33.77 18.85 9.03
N ASP A 179 34.32 18.84 7.81
CA ASP A 179 34.08 17.87 6.75
C ASP A 179 34.07 16.44 7.31
N GLN A 180 32.92 15.76 7.20
CA GLN A 180 32.85 14.32 7.45
C GLN A 180 32.05 13.62 6.36
N VAL A 181 32.82 13.08 5.42
CA VAL A 181 32.43 12.08 4.41
C VAL A 181 32.22 10.69 5.02
N GLY A 182 32.26 10.53 6.35
CA GLY A 182 32.48 9.24 7.01
C GLY A 182 31.41 8.74 7.98
N THR A 183 30.11 8.87 7.68
CA THR A 183 29.01 7.95 8.10
C THR A 183 27.66 8.52 7.65
N ARG A 184 27.30 8.34 6.36
CA ARG A 184 26.05 8.86 5.79
C ARG A 184 24.77 8.20 6.32
N ARG A 185 24.86 7.08 7.04
CA ARG A 185 23.69 6.31 7.49
C ARG A 185 23.43 6.63 8.95
N GLY A 186 22.49 7.56 9.20
CA GLY A 186 21.99 7.87 10.55
C GLY A 186 21.32 6.65 11.22
N ILE A 187 20.73 6.85 12.40
CA ILE A 187 20.12 5.78 13.20
C ILE A 187 19.18 4.86 12.40
N LEU A 188 18.35 5.43 11.54
CA LEU A 188 17.44 4.68 10.66
C LEU A 188 18.21 3.75 9.71
N GLY A 189 19.25 4.25 9.04
CA GLY A 189 20.05 3.46 8.12
C GLY A 189 20.80 2.32 8.83
N ALA A 190 21.24 2.55 10.07
CA ALA A 190 21.86 1.51 10.89
C ALA A 190 20.85 0.41 11.29
N ALA A 191 19.63 0.78 11.69
CA ALA A 191 18.57 -0.18 12.01
C ALA A 191 18.15 -1.00 10.78
N PHE A 192 18.02 -0.34 9.63
CA PHE A 192 17.70 -1.00 8.36
C PHE A 192 18.77 -2.01 7.94
N LEU A 193 20.05 -1.61 7.97
CA LEU A 193 21.15 -2.52 7.66
C LEU A 193 21.23 -3.69 8.62
N ALA A 194 21.04 -3.44 9.91
CA ALA A 194 21.02 -4.50 10.92
C ALA A 194 19.92 -5.54 10.66
N TRP A 195 18.76 -5.12 10.14
CA TRP A 195 17.73 -6.04 9.68
C TRP A 195 18.16 -6.83 8.44
N ILE A 196 18.74 -6.17 7.43
CA ILE A 196 19.25 -6.83 6.22
C ILE A 196 20.31 -7.88 6.56
N ASP A 197 21.31 -7.51 7.37
CA ASP A 197 22.39 -8.41 7.80
C ASP A 197 21.82 -9.63 8.52
N PHE A 198 20.84 -9.41 9.41
CA PHE A 198 20.13 -10.50 10.06
C PHE A 198 19.39 -11.39 9.05
N ALA A 199 18.64 -10.80 8.12
CA ALA A 199 17.86 -11.54 7.14
C ALA A 199 18.74 -12.39 6.21
N ILE A 200 19.89 -11.87 5.77
CA ILE A 200 20.87 -12.62 4.98
C ILE A 200 21.45 -13.77 5.81
N GLN A 201 21.93 -13.48 7.03
CA GLN A 201 22.68 -14.45 7.84
C GLN A 201 21.80 -15.53 8.49
N LYS A 202 20.56 -15.18 8.83
CA LYS A 202 19.69 -16.02 9.68
C LYS A 202 18.44 -16.50 8.95
N LEU A 203 17.94 -15.75 7.97
CA LEU A 203 16.82 -16.17 7.13
C LEU A 203 17.29 -16.75 5.79
N GLY A 204 18.59 -16.65 5.48
CA GLY A 204 19.16 -17.24 4.26
C GLY A 204 18.71 -16.54 2.98
N TYR A 205 18.28 -15.28 3.07
CA TYR A 205 17.85 -14.50 1.91
C TYR A 205 19.06 -14.20 1.01
N ASP A 206 18.94 -14.55 -0.28
CA ASP A 206 19.96 -14.25 -1.29
C ASP A 206 19.94 -12.75 -1.58
N PRO A 207 21.03 -12.00 -1.33
CA PRO A 207 21.12 -10.58 -1.66
C PRO A 207 20.92 -10.28 -3.15
N ARG A 208 21.09 -11.28 -4.02
CA ARG A 208 20.91 -11.18 -5.48
C ARG A 208 19.50 -11.49 -5.93
N SER A 209 18.64 -11.96 -5.02
CA SER A 209 17.23 -12.21 -5.33
C SER A 209 16.50 -10.89 -5.46
N HIS A 210 15.69 -10.76 -6.50
CA HIS A 210 14.79 -9.62 -6.65
C HIS A 210 13.41 -9.86 -6.02
N ALA A 211 13.14 -11.09 -5.56
CA ALA A 211 11.90 -11.43 -4.88
C ALA A 211 11.67 -10.56 -3.63
N PRO A 212 10.44 -10.05 -3.41
CA PRO A 212 10.15 -9.25 -2.22
C PRO A 212 10.38 -10.06 -0.93
N HIS A 213 11.21 -9.54 -0.03
CA HIS A 213 11.53 -10.21 1.25
C HIS A 213 10.67 -9.69 2.41
N LEU A 214 10.40 -8.39 2.42
CA LEU A 214 9.54 -7.73 3.40
C LEU A 214 8.72 -6.66 2.68
N VAL A 215 7.42 -6.67 2.95
CA VAL A 215 6.47 -5.69 2.44
C VAL A 215 5.76 -5.04 3.62
N ILE A 216 5.90 -3.72 3.72
CA ILE A 216 5.24 -2.88 4.72
C ILE A 216 4.05 -2.20 4.05
N GLU A 217 2.84 -2.47 4.52
CA GLU A 217 1.62 -2.07 3.84
C GLU A 217 0.88 -1.02 4.67
N LEU A 218 0.63 0.13 4.06
CA LEU A 218 -0.13 1.23 4.63
C LEU A 218 -1.47 1.31 3.90
N ASP A 219 -2.49 0.73 4.51
CA ASP A 219 -3.86 0.75 4.00
C ASP A 219 -4.61 1.99 4.48
N GLU A 220 -5.57 2.44 3.66
CA GLU A 220 -6.29 3.71 3.84
C GLU A 220 -5.36 4.94 3.90
N ALA A 221 -4.27 4.90 3.12
CA ALA A 221 -3.20 5.90 3.11
C ALA A 221 -3.60 7.30 2.62
N HIS A 222 -4.83 7.49 2.16
CA HIS A 222 -5.33 8.82 1.76
C HIS A 222 -5.40 9.82 2.91
N THR A 223 -5.39 9.33 4.15
CA THR A 223 -5.26 10.16 5.35
C THR A 223 -3.96 10.97 5.35
N LEU A 224 -2.91 10.47 4.69
CA LEU A 224 -1.61 11.13 4.55
C LEU A 224 -1.56 12.20 3.45
N SER A 225 -2.54 12.23 2.54
CA SER A 225 -2.61 13.19 1.44
C SER A 225 -3.20 14.54 1.86
N GLN A 226 -3.72 14.65 3.09
CA GLN A 226 -4.28 15.91 3.60
C GLN A 226 -3.15 16.87 4.02
N ARG A 227 -3.18 18.11 3.52
CA ARG A 227 -2.21 19.12 3.93
C ARG A 227 -2.38 19.48 5.41
N GLN A 228 -1.28 19.50 6.14
CA GLN A 228 -1.24 19.98 7.53
C GLN A 228 -0.99 21.48 7.52
N MET A 229 -1.99 22.26 7.96
CA MET A 229 -1.94 23.72 8.07
C MET A 229 -1.39 24.45 6.83
N ASP A 230 -1.63 23.90 5.63
CA ASP A 230 -1.06 24.36 4.35
C ASP A 230 0.48 24.35 4.24
N LEU A 231 1.19 23.80 5.24
CA LEU A 231 2.65 23.76 5.29
C LEU A 231 3.24 22.60 4.48
N TYR A 232 2.75 21.38 4.70
CA TYR A 232 3.26 20.17 4.04
C TYR A 232 2.19 19.08 3.90
N ARG A 233 2.46 18.09 3.05
CA ARG A 233 1.70 16.84 2.99
C ARG A 233 2.48 15.75 3.73
N PRO A 234 1.90 15.09 4.75
CA PRO A 234 2.53 13.97 5.46
C PRO A 234 3.12 12.90 4.53
N ALA A 235 2.40 12.57 3.46
CA ALA A 235 2.84 11.64 2.42
C ALA A 235 4.22 11.98 1.82
N ASP A 236 4.52 13.27 1.58
CA ASP A 236 5.76 13.69 0.94
C ASP A 236 6.98 13.41 1.84
N LEU A 237 6.83 13.68 3.14
CA LEU A 237 7.88 13.46 4.14
C LEU A 237 8.08 11.97 4.42
N LEU A 238 6.98 11.22 4.50
CA LEU A 238 7.03 9.77 4.66
C LEU A 238 7.77 9.11 3.49
N CYS A 239 7.45 9.49 2.25
CA CYS A 239 8.12 8.97 1.06
C CYS A 239 9.60 9.36 1.01
N ARG A 240 9.97 10.54 1.53
CA ARG A 240 11.38 10.93 1.68
C ARG A 240 12.13 10.01 2.64
N VAL A 241 11.53 9.70 3.80
CA VAL A 241 12.13 8.77 4.76
C VAL A 241 12.28 7.37 4.16
N ILE A 242 11.29 6.90 3.39
CA ILE A 242 11.36 5.62 2.68
C ILE A 242 12.47 5.63 1.62
N SER A 243 12.53 6.70 0.83
CA SER A 243 13.60 6.92 -0.16
C SER A 243 14.98 6.81 0.48
N ASP A 244 15.20 7.41 1.64
CA ASP A 244 16.51 7.46 2.29
C ASP A 244 17.11 6.09 2.64
N TYR A 245 16.30 5.12 3.12
CA TYR A 245 16.81 3.79 3.44
C TYR A 245 16.73 2.81 2.26
N SER A 246 15.77 3.00 1.35
CA SER A 246 15.54 2.07 0.22
C SER A 246 16.54 2.21 -0.93
N GLN A 247 17.52 3.12 -0.81
CA GLN A 247 18.66 3.22 -1.75
C GLN A 247 19.60 2.00 -1.72
N CYS A 248 19.48 1.12 -0.73
CA CYS A 248 20.24 -0.12 -0.74
C CYS A 248 19.59 -1.13 -1.67
N ASP A 249 20.41 -1.90 -2.37
CA ASP A 249 19.95 -3.04 -3.16
C ASP A 249 19.46 -4.18 -2.26
N TYR A 250 18.24 -4.03 -1.75
CA TYR A 250 17.53 -5.08 -1.03
C TYR A 250 16.01 -4.95 -1.27
N PRO A 251 15.27 -6.05 -1.49
CA PRO A 251 13.88 -6.02 -1.93
C PRO A 251 12.88 -5.82 -0.78
N ILE A 252 12.97 -4.66 -0.11
CA ILE A 252 12.03 -4.21 0.92
C ILE A 252 11.16 -3.11 0.35
N TRP A 253 9.85 -3.32 0.37
CA TRP A 253 8.87 -2.45 -0.28
C TRP A 253 7.90 -1.84 0.71
N VAL A 254 7.46 -0.60 0.44
CA VAL A 254 6.32 0.02 1.11
C VAL A 254 5.16 0.16 0.13
N LEU A 255 3.99 -0.38 0.46
CA LEU A 255 2.78 -0.29 -0.37
C LEU A 255 1.79 0.68 0.24
N PHE A 256 1.25 1.58 -0.56
CA PHE A 256 0.16 2.48 -0.19
C PHE A 256 -1.14 2.04 -0.85
N ALA A 257 -2.17 1.73 -0.07
CA ALA A 257 -3.49 1.41 -0.59
C ALA A 257 -4.53 2.40 -0.07
N SER A 258 -5.51 2.73 -0.92
CA SER A 258 -6.65 3.56 -0.53
C SER A 258 -7.82 3.37 -1.48
N THR A 259 -9.02 3.73 -1.03
CA THR A 259 -10.21 3.83 -1.88
C THR A 259 -10.36 5.18 -2.58
N THR A 260 -9.58 6.20 -2.22
CA THR A 260 -9.62 7.51 -2.87
C THR A 260 -8.57 7.59 -3.97
N SER A 261 -8.87 8.34 -5.04
CA SER A 261 -7.92 8.60 -6.14
C SER A 261 -6.65 9.31 -5.67
N ARG A 262 -6.66 9.94 -4.49
CA ARG A 262 -5.50 10.62 -3.89
C ARG A 262 -4.35 9.68 -3.56
N VAL A 263 -4.54 8.36 -3.57
CA VAL A 263 -3.41 7.43 -3.45
C VAL A 263 -2.58 7.37 -4.74
N ALA A 264 -3.13 7.83 -5.87
CA ALA A 264 -2.32 8.07 -7.07
C ALA A 264 -1.31 9.20 -6.87
N ASP A 265 -1.49 10.08 -5.86
CA ASP A 265 -0.53 11.15 -5.56
C ASP A 265 0.84 10.60 -5.19
N PHE A 266 0.92 9.36 -4.64
CA PHE A 266 2.18 8.67 -4.35
C PHE A 266 2.93 8.22 -5.62
N SER A 267 2.25 8.19 -6.77
CA SER A 267 2.80 7.80 -8.07
C SER A 267 2.55 8.89 -9.12
N ALA A 268 2.39 10.15 -8.71
CA ALA A 268 2.03 11.23 -9.62
C ALA A 268 3.17 11.52 -10.64
N PRO A 269 2.85 11.94 -11.87
CA PRO A 269 3.86 12.30 -12.87
C PRO A 269 4.92 13.24 -12.31
N SER A 270 6.17 13.05 -12.76
CA SER A 270 7.33 13.73 -12.19
C SER A 270 7.18 15.26 -12.16
N ALA A 271 6.62 15.84 -13.22
CA ALA A 271 6.39 17.28 -13.37
C ALA A 271 5.53 17.92 -12.27
N ILE A 272 4.70 17.14 -11.56
CA ILE A 272 3.79 17.65 -10.51
C ILE A 272 4.09 17.06 -9.12
N TYR A 273 5.16 16.28 -8.98
CA TYR A 273 5.53 15.67 -7.71
C TYR A 273 6.25 16.68 -6.81
N ASN A 274 5.85 16.78 -5.54
CA ASN A 274 6.37 17.81 -4.62
C ASN A 274 7.85 17.61 -4.24
N SER A 275 8.40 16.40 -4.42
CA SER A 275 9.84 16.18 -4.22
C SER A 275 10.62 16.79 -5.38
N LEU A 276 11.48 17.78 -5.09
CA LEU A 276 12.42 18.36 -6.07
C LEU A 276 13.31 17.31 -6.72
N ARG A 277 13.59 16.19 -6.03
CA ARG A 277 14.38 15.09 -6.62
C ARG A 277 13.65 14.38 -7.76
N VAL A 278 12.33 14.39 -7.74
CA VAL A 278 11.47 13.84 -8.79
C VAL A 278 11.16 14.93 -9.83
N SER A 279 10.66 16.08 -9.40
CA SER A 279 10.19 17.13 -10.32
C SER A 279 11.29 17.92 -11.03
N SER A 280 12.46 18.08 -10.41
CA SER A 280 13.61 18.76 -11.01
C SER A 280 14.82 17.85 -11.17
N GLY A 281 14.94 16.82 -10.32
CA GLY A 281 16.05 15.85 -10.34
C GLY A 281 15.85 14.65 -11.28
N GLY A 282 14.67 14.50 -11.88
CA GLY A 282 14.39 13.45 -12.88
C GLY A 282 14.10 12.06 -12.31
N GLN A 283 14.16 11.86 -10.99
CA GLN A 283 13.96 10.53 -10.40
C GLN A 283 12.58 9.95 -10.72
N LEU A 284 12.53 8.65 -11.01
CA LEU A 284 11.33 7.94 -11.42
C LEU A 284 10.52 7.45 -10.21
N LEU A 285 9.21 7.33 -10.39
CA LEU A 285 8.30 6.66 -9.46
C LEU A 285 7.81 5.36 -10.07
N PHE A 286 7.57 4.35 -9.25
CA PHE A 286 6.97 3.11 -9.72
C PHE A 286 5.50 3.33 -10.10
N PRO A 287 5.04 2.81 -11.25
CA PRO A 287 3.66 2.99 -11.68
C PRO A 287 2.69 2.31 -10.71
N PRO A 288 1.47 2.82 -10.50
CA PRO A 288 0.53 2.19 -9.57
C PRO A 288 0.17 0.75 -10.00
N TYR A 289 0.00 -0.14 -9.03
CA TYR A 289 -0.55 -1.47 -9.28
C TYR A 289 -2.08 -1.42 -9.38
N ILE A 290 -2.63 -1.84 -10.51
CA ILE A 290 -4.07 -1.77 -10.82
C ILE A 290 -4.70 -3.14 -11.14
N HIS A 291 -3.88 -4.18 -11.28
CA HIS A 291 -4.31 -5.53 -11.69
C HIS A 291 -4.92 -6.32 -10.52
N LEU A 292 -6.05 -5.82 -10.03
CA LEU A 292 -6.92 -6.55 -9.12
C LEU A 292 -8.04 -7.21 -9.93
N ASP A 293 -8.35 -8.45 -9.59
CA ASP A 293 -9.33 -9.21 -10.33
C ASP A 293 -10.76 -8.75 -9.98
N TRP A 294 -11.63 -8.86 -10.98
CA TRP A 294 -13.08 -8.75 -10.84
C TRP A 294 -13.69 -10.15 -10.99
N ASP A 295 -14.95 -10.30 -10.58
CA ASP A 295 -15.71 -11.54 -10.84
C ASP A 295 -15.09 -12.82 -10.23
N GLN A 296 -14.26 -12.68 -9.18
CA GLN A 296 -13.57 -13.80 -8.53
C GLN A 296 -14.50 -14.90 -8.00
N HIS A 297 -15.78 -14.57 -7.81
CA HIS A 297 -16.81 -15.48 -7.33
C HIS A 297 -17.87 -15.81 -8.38
N ALA A 298 -17.74 -15.29 -9.60
CA ALA A 298 -18.68 -15.53 -10.68
C ALA A 298 -18.72 -17.03 -11.02
N ARG A 299 -19.93 -17.52 -11.29
CA ARG A 299 -20.11 -18.89 -11.80
C ARG A 299 -19.98 -18.86 -13.32
N ILE A 300 -19.55 -19.97 -13.91
CA ILE A 300 -19.47 -20.12 -15.35
C ILE A 300 -20.89 -20.00 -15.91
N ILE A 301 -21.09 -19.11 -16.89
CA ILE A 301 -22.42 -18.75 -17.37
C ILE A 301 -23.20 -19.96 -17.91
N ASP A 302 -22.50 -20.92 -18.50
CA ASP A 302 -23.06 -22.17 -19.04
C ASP A 302 -23.62 -23.10 -17.96
N GLU A 303 -23.22 -22.91 -16.71
CA GLU A 303 -23.68 -23.69 -15.55
C GLU A 303 -24.88 -23.04 -14.84
N VAL A 304 -25.29 -21.85 -15.27
CA VAL A 304 -26.29 -21.01 -14.59
C VAL A 304 -27.56 -20.95 -15.43
N LYS A 305 -28.71 -21.27 -14.82
CA LYS A 305 -29.99 -21.19 -15.53
C LYS A 305 -30.33 -19.72 -15.84
N PRO A 306 -30.97 -19.39 -16.98
CA PRO A 306 -31.37 -18.02 -17.29
C PRO A 306 -32.20 -17.33 -16.20
N GLY A 307 -33.03 -18.07 -15.46
CA GLY A 307 -33.81 -17.52 -14.33
C GLY A 307 -33.00 -17.24 -13.06
N GLU A 308 -31.72 -17.63 -13.01
CA GLU A 308 -30.83 -17.45 -11.86
C GLU A 308 -29.93 -16.22 -12.02
N VAL A 309 -29.64 -15.79 -13.25
CA VAL A 309 -28.74 -14.66 -13.52
C VAL A 309 -29.26 -13.33 -12.97
N SER A 310 -30.58 -13.21 -12.80
CA SER A 310 -31.22 -12.01 -12.22
C SER A 310 -31.36 -12.07 -10.69
N LYS A 311 -30.97 -13.19 -10.05
CA LYS A 311 -31.06 -13.33 -8.59
C LYS A 311 -29.91 -12.61 -7.92
N LEU A 312 -30.19 -12.01 -6.77
CA LEU A 312 -29.19 -11.30 -5.98
C LEU A 312 -27.99 -12.18 -5.60
N ASP A 313 -28.21 -13.49 -5.35
CA ASP A 313 -27.11 -14.46 -5.11
C ASP A 313 -26.09 -14.48 -6.26
N TYR A 314 -26.57 -14.45 -7.50
CA TYR A 314 -25.71 -14.44 -8.67
C TYR A 314 -25.10 -13.05 -8.88
N LEU A 315 -25.89 -11.98 -8.80
CA LEU A 315 -25.42 -10.62 -9.03
C LEU A 315 -24.33 -10.19 -8.05
N ALA A 316 -24.40 -10.59 -6.78
CA ALA A 316 -23.39 -10.26 -5.79
C ALA A 316 -22.04 -10.98 -6.02
N ARG A 317 -22.01 -12.01 -6.87
CA ARG A 317 -20.77 -12.70 -7.27
C ARG A 317 -20.05 -12.00 -8.42
N LEU A 318 -20.73 -11.08 -9.09
CA LEU A 318 -20.18 -10.29 -10.18
C LEU A 318 -19.50 -9.01 -9.65
N GLY A 319 -18.50 -8.54 -10.37
CA GLY A 319 -17.74 -7.34 -10.08
C GLY A 319 -16.91 -7.49 -8.80
N ARG A 320 -17.27 -6.73 -7.76
CA ARG A 320 -16.45 -6.59 -6.54
C ARG A 320 -16.62 -7.80 -5.63
N PRO A 321 -15.53 -8.52 -5.27
CA PRO A 321 -15.59 -9.67 -4.34
C PRO A 321 -16.20 -9.35 -2.97
N LEU A 322 -16.17 -8.07 -2.57
CA LEU A 322 -16.78 -7.58 -1.33
C LEU A 322 -18.27 -7.96 -1.20
N TRP A 323 -19.04 -7.88 -2.29
CA TRP A 323 -20.48 -8.10 -2.23
C TRP A 323 -20.82 -9.53 -1.83
N TYR A 324 -20.20 -10.50 -2.50
CA TYR A 324 -20.35 -11.90 -2.16
C TYR A 324 -19.84 -12.23 -0.75
N SER A 325 -18.71 -11.63 -0.37
CA SER A 325 -18.12 -11.83 0.96
C SER A 325 -19.06 -11.46 2.11
N VAL A 326 -19.84 -10.39 1.94
CA VAL A 326 -20.85 -9.96 2.94
C VAL A 326 -22.03 -10.91 2.98
N MET A 327 -22.51 -11.38 1.82
CA MET A 327 -23.63 -12.33 1.79
C MET A 327 -23.28 -13.68 2.42
N GLU A 328 -22.04 -14.12 2.29
CA GLU A 328 -21.52 -15.35 2.92
C GLU A 328 -21.16 -15.17 4.41
N SER A 329 -21.18 -13.94 4.92
CA SER A 329 -20.92 -13.71 6.34
C SER A 329 -22.02 -14.34 7.19
N ARG A 330 -21.66 -14.83 8.39
CA ARG A 330 -22.62 -15.42 9.36
C ARG A 330 -23.53 -14.39 10.04
N SER A 331 -23.80 -13.26 9.37
CA SER A 331 -24.70 -12.23 9.88
C SER A 331 -26.14 -12.75 9.92
N SER A 332 -26.91 -12.26 10.90
CA SER A 332 -28.34 -12.55 11.00
C SER A 332 -29.17 -11.85 9.91
N SER A 333 -28.65 -10.80 9.28
CA SER A 333 -29.27 -10.14 8.11
C SER A 333 -28.24 -9.72 7.05
N PRO A 334 -27.72 -10.68 6.24
CA PRO A 334 -26.70 -10.38 5.23
C PRO A 334 -27.16 -9.40 4.15
N LEU A 335 -28.47 -9.35 3.86
CA LEU A 335 -29.04 -8.43 2.88
C LEU A 335 -29.03 -6.98 3.36
N ASP A 336 -29.45 -6.74 4.61
CA ASP A 336 -29.43 -5.38 5.18
C ASP A 336 -27.99 -4.88 5.30
N ASP A 337 -27.06 -5.76 5.68
CA ASP A 337 -25.63 -5.45 5.72
C ASP A 337 -25.08 -5.11 4.34
N LEU A 338 -25.45 -5.88 3.31
CA LEU A 338 -25.07 -5.60 1.93
C LEU A 338 -25.59 -4.23 1.47
N PHE A 339 -26.88 -3.92 1.70
CA PHE A 339 -27.46 -2.63 1.31
C PHE A 339 -26.81 -1.46 2.06
N ARG A 340 -26.61 -1.60 3.37
CA ARG A 340 -25.93 -0.58 4.19
C ARG A 340 -24.51 -0.36 3.70
N LEU A 341 -23.77 -1.43 3.39
CA LEU A 341 -22.41 -1.33 2.88
C LEU A 341 -22.37 -0.74 1.47
N ALA A 342 -23.30 -1.11 0.60
CA ALA A 342 -23.40 -0.55 -0.75
C ALA A 342 -23.68 0.96 -0.69
N CYS A 343 -24.61 1.42 0.15
CA CYS A 343 -24.85 2.85 0.38
C CYS A 343 -23.57 3.55 0.85
N LYS A 344 -22.86 2.98 1.83
CA LYS A 344 -21.62 3.57 2.34
C LYS A 344 -20.53 3.62 1.27
N LYS A 345 -20.35 2.56 0.48
CA LYS A 345 -19.23 2.42 -0.47
C LYS A 345 -19.46 3.06 -1.83
N LEU A 346 -20.71 3.23 -2.26
CA LEU A 346 -21.06 3.85 -3.55
C LEU A 346 -21.53 5.29 -3.39
N CYS A 347 -22.27 5.58 -2.33
CA CYS A 347 -22.95 6.86 -2.15
C CYS A 347 -22.35 7.73 -1.04
N ASP A 348 -21.35 7.22 -0.30
CA ASP A 348 -20.83 7.83 0.93
C ASP A 348 -21.95 8.24 1.91
N ALA A 349 -22.96 7.37 2.03
CA ALA A 349 -24.18 7.67 2.77
C ALA A 349 -24.69 6.45 3.55
N LYS A 350 -25.47 6.72 4.61
CA LYS A 350 -26.13 5.65 5.39
C LYS A 350 -27.29 4.99 4.63
N PHE A 351 -27.93 5.73 3.72
CA PHE A 351 -29.06 5.28 2.93
C PHE A 351 -29.01 5.88 1.53
N TYR A 352 -29.63 5.19 0.57
CA TYR A 352 -29.79 5.67 -0.80
C TYR A 352 -30.97 6.63 -0.92
N ALA A 353 -30.72 7.81 -1.50
CA ALA A 353 -31.70 8.84 -1.79
C ALA A 353 -31.68 9.11 -3.31
N PRO A 354 -32.63 8.60 -4.10
CA PRO A 354 -32.62 8.72 -5.56
C PRO A 354 -32.72 10.17 -6.05
N VAL A 355 -33.21 11.08 -5.20
CA VAL A 355 -33.27 12.53 -5.48
C VAL A 355 -31.89 13.20 -5.43
N GLN A 356 -30.91 12.58 -4.77
CA GLN A 356 -29.54 13.08 -4.75
C GLN A 356 -28.83 12.65 -6.02
N LYS A 357 -28.58 13.61 -6.92
CA LYS A 357 -27.99 13.34 -8.23
C LYS A 357 -26.67 12.56 -8.15
N ASN A 358 -25.81 12.87 -7.19
CA ASN A 358 -24.52 12.17 -7.02
C ASN A 358 -24.71 10.69 -6.64
N GLN A 359 -25.66 10.39 -5.75
CA GLN A 359 -25.95 9.01 -5.38
C GLN A 359 -26.60 8.24 -6.53
N ALA A 360 -27.54 8.87 -7.24
CA ALA A 360 -28.13 8.29 -8.43
C ALA A 360 -27.04 7.99 -9.46
N LEU A 361 -26.20 8.97 -9.81
CA LEU A 361 -25.09 8.78 -10.75
C LEU A 361 -24.15 7.64 -10.30
N ALA A 362 -23.75 7.58 -9.04
CA ALA A 362 -22.87 6.52 -8.54
C ALA A 362 -23.47 5.10 -8.66
N VAL A 363 -24.79 4.95 -8.51
CA VAL A 363 -25.49 3.67 -8.69
C VAL A 363 -25.67 3.33 -10.16
N TRP A 364 -25.99 4.33 -10.99
CA TRP A 364 -26.24 4.15 -12.42
C TRP A 364 -24.95 4.00 -13.24
N ASP A 365 -23.84 4.56 -12.79
CA ASP A 365 -22.52 4.44 -13.42
C ASP A 365 -22.14 2.97 -13.64
N ALA A 366 -22.40 2.11 -12.66
CA ALA A 366 -22.19 0.67 -12.76
C ALA A 366 -23.00 -0.02 -13.88
N ARG A 367 -24.03 0.63 -14.44
CA ARG A 367 -24.84 0.13 -15.56
C ARG A 367 -24.50 0.77 -16.89
N PHE A 368 -24.05 2.03 -16.88
CA PHE A 368 -23.80 2.79 -18.10
C PHE A 368 -22.34 2.78 -18.54
N CYS A 369 -21.44 2.14 -17.76
CA CYS A 369 -19.99 2.15 -18.02
C CYS A 369 -19.52 3.59 -18.28
N ILE A 370 -19.86 4.52 -17.38
CA ILE A 370 -19.53 5.93 -17.60
C ILE A 370 -18.04 6.06 -17.31
N ASP A 371 -17.26 6.09 -18.39
CA ASP A 371 -15.84 6.34 -18.28
C ASP A 371 -15.64 7.77 -17.77
N ILE A 372 -15.18 7.89 -16.52
CA ILE A 372 -14.81 9.18 -15.96
C ILE A 372 -13.45 9.50 -16.58
N CYS A 373 -13.44 10.28 -17.66
CA CYS A 373 -12.24 10.99 -18.11
C CYS A 373 -12.02 12.22 -17.20
N PRO A 374 -11.13 12.19 -16.19
CA PRO A 374 -10.64 13.42 -15.61
C PRO A 374 -9.95 14.26 -16.72
N GLY A 375 -10.33 15.53 -16.82
CA GLY A 375 -10.03 16.41 -17.95
C GLY A 375 -8.59 16.41 -18.47
N HIS A 376 -8.49 16.01 -19.74
CA HIS A 376 -7.57 16.42 -20.81
C HIS A 376 -7.01 17.85 -20.73
N VAL A 377 -5.73 18.02 -21.12
CA VAL A 377 -5.30 18.85 -22.27
C VAL A 377 -3.98 18.24 -22.85
N ASP A 378 -4.03 17.70 -24.07
CA ASP A 378 -2.91 17.42 -25.01
C ASP A 378 -1.92 16.23 -24.93
N PHE A 379 -1.94 15.29 -23.96
CA PHE A 379 -0.83 14.30 -23.85
C PHE A 379 -1.08 12.80 -24.11
N ASN A 380 -2.28 12.37 -24.54
CA ASN A 380 -2.50 10.94 -24.82
C ASN A 380 -2.15 10.51 -26.27
N GLU A 381 -1.72 11.42 -27.14
CA GLU A 381 -1.36 11.07 -28.54
C GLU A 381 0.12 10.72 -28.77
N GLN A 382 0.96 10.59 -27.73
CA GLN A 382 2.38 10.24 -27.92
C GLN A 382 2.90 9.02 -27.12
N GLY A 383 2.04 8.23 -26.47
CA GLY A 383 2.48 7.08 -25.66
C GLY A 383 2.44 5.69 -26.33
N LEU A 384 1.74 5.53 -27.45
CA LEU A 384 1.51 4.21 -28.08
C LEU A 384 1.82 4.17 -29.59
N ALA A 385 2.57 5.13 -30.10
CA ALA A 385 2.97 5.17 -31.52
C ALA A 385 4.50 5.16 -31.66
N ASN A 386 5.10 4.00 -31.41
CA ASN A 386 6.24 3.50 -32.17
C ASN A 386 6.18 1.97 -32.11
N ASP A 387 5.21 1.41 -32.82
CA ASP A 387 5.50 0.31 -33.74
C ASP A 387 4.39 0.19 -34.79
N SER A 388 4.84 0.09 -36.02
CA SER A 388 4.09 0.18 -37.26
C SER A 388 3.30 -1.09 -37.59
N LEU A 389 1.98 -0.96 -37.81
CA LEU A 389 1.14 -1.54 -38.90
C LEU A 389 -0.30 -1.86 -38.44
N PRO A 390 -1.29 -1.81 -39.35
CA PRO A 390 -2.65 -1.40 -39.02
C PRO A 390 -3.57 -2.58 -38.76
N ILE A 391 -4.22 -2.62 -37.60
CA ILE A 391 -5.33 -3.55 -37.36
C ILE A 391 -6.65 -2.82 -37.58
N ARG A 392 -7.33 -3.27 -38.63
CA ARG A 392 -8.65 -2.86 -39.09
C ARG A 392 -9.69 -2.91 -37.98
N ALA A 393 -10.56 -1.91 -37.96
CA ALA A 393 -11.82 -1.93 -37.26
C ALA A 393 -12.63 -3.18 -37.62
N ILE A 394 -13.18 -3.85 -36.60
CA ILE A 394 -14.31 -4.78 -36.75
C ILE A 394 -15.45 -4.25 -35.85
N PRO A 395 -16.69 -4.22 -36.34
CA PRO A 395 -17.76 -3.39 -35.79
C PRO A 395 -18.47 -4.05 -34.61
N SER A 396 -19.10 -3.20 -33.81
CA SER A 396 -20.20 -3.52 -32.89
C SER A 396 -21.21 -4.48 -33.52
N ALA A 397 -21.44 -5.63 -32.90
CA ALA A 397 -22.61 -6.45 -33.16
C ALA A 397 -22.97 -7.31 -31.94
N CYS A 398 -24.27 -7.33 -31.67
CA CYS A 398 -25.02 -8.32 -30.88
C CYS A 398 -25.07 -8.13 -29.36
N CYS A 399 -25.80 -7.09 -28.94
CA CYS A 399 -26.87 -7.29 -27.96
C CYS A 399 -28.17 -7.61 -28.73
N SER A 400 -28.76 -8.76 -28.45
CA SER A 400 -30.17 -9.08 -28.62
C SER A 400 -30.56 -10.10 -27.57
#